data_AF-A0A915BWT2-F1
#
_entry.id   AF-A0A915BWT2-F1
#
_cell.length_a   1.000
_cell.length_b   1.000
_cell.length_c   1.000
_cell.angle_alpha   90.00
_cell.angle_beta   90.00
_cell.angle_gamma   90.00
#
_symmetry.space_group_name_H-M   'P 1'
#
loop_
_entity.id
_entity.type
_entity.pdbx_description
1 polymer ?
#
loop_
_entity_poly.entity_id
_entity_poly.type
_entity_poly.pdbx_seq_one_letter_code
_entity_poly.pdbx_strand_id
1 'polypeptide(L)'
;MTTASRALLRLFIGHKSEMLDRPTPEGHTHRWTVFVRSAGPLQFVDRSFVTKVVFELHPDFANPHRLVKDPPFEVTETGYAGFSIPVNISFSGTSKTYRLHYDMNLCLEKQSEHKVEHILEFKQPSNAFYDLIMKYGGVVKKDKKKEKHRQKDKEAIGINYKKDKGGVVQDSKVKKEKNREASGDARSRKEKEVTEEPKMKKERDREPSEERRSKKDGEFILDESTSVERTKNIEIKEEVEKLKEQERSKTADIEEREKTKRNKVWNDDQQTAKKAKNDNVELESLVALQRKLMTLCDVERLQAIVEAVIASGPTSGLHSAQMCLSEDNFLSFDLCALSASLISQFEEICSRKV
;
A
#
# COMPACT_ATOMS: atom_id res chain seq x y z
N MET A 1 2.71 -36.23 -26.05
CA MET A 1 3.54 -35.07 -25.63
C MET A 1 4.03 -35.35 -24.22
N THR A 2 5.25 -34.97 -23.87
CA THR A 2 5.80 -35.21 -22.52
C THR A 2 5.48 -34.01 -21.63
N THR A 3 4.56 -34.18 -20.68
CA THR A 3 4.24 -33.15 -19.67
C THR A 3 5.45 -32.88 -18.80
N ALA A 4 5.66 -31.62 -18.41
CA ALA A 4 6.72 -31.27 -17.47
C ALA A 4 6.43 -31.89 -16.09
N SER A 5 7.40 -32.59 -15.51
CA SER A 5 7.23 -33.25 -14.20
C SER A 5 7.11 -32.26 -13.04
N ARG A 6 7.70 -31.08 -13.18
CA ARG A 6 7.64 -29.96 -12.22
C ARG A 6 7.81 -28.62 -12.94
N ALA A 7 7.15 -27.59 -12.44
CA ALA A 7 7.48 -26.19 -12.66
C ALA A 7 7.69 -25.44 -11.34
N LEU A 8 8.44 -24.35 -11.38
CA LEU A 8 8.59 -23.39 -10.29
C LEU A 8 8.13 -22.03 -10.79
N LEU A 9 7.28 -21.33 -10.02
CA LEU A 9 6.86 -19.96 -10.27
C LEU A 9 7.54 -19.04 -9.26
N ARG A 10 8.14 -17.93 -9.74
CA ARG A 10 8.55 -16.80 -8.90
C ARG A 10 7.45 -15.74 -8.91
N LEU A 11 7.06 -15.24 -7.75
CA LEU A 11 6.16 -14.11 -7.58
C LEU A 11 6.65 -13.19 -6.46
N PHE A 12 6.26 -11.93 -6.51
CA PHE A 12 6.47 -10.98 -5.42
C PHE A 12 5.18 -10.80 -4.63
N ILE A 13 5.30 -10.83 -3.30
CA ILE A 13 4.32 -10.19 -2.40
C ILE A 13 5.03 -8.98 -1.79
N GLY A 14 4.35 -7.86 -1.70
CA GLY A 14 4.95 -6.63 -1.21
C GLY A 14 3.92 -5.61 -0.79
N HIS A 15 4.40 -4.46 -0.32
CA HIS A 15 3.59 -3.27 -0.12
C HIS A 15 4.33 -2.02 -0.60
N LYS A 16 3.56 -0.99 -0.93
CA LYS A 16 4.00 0.41 -0.96
C LYS A 16 3.43 1.12 0.26
N SER A 17 4.16 2.05 0.85
CA SER A 17 3.61 2.96 1.87
C SER A 17 4.04 4.40 1.64
N GLU A 18 3.22 5.34 2.09
CA GLU A 18 3.45 6.78 2.05
C GLU A 18 2.97 7.39 3.37
N MET A 19 3.84 8.12 4.09
CA MET A 19 3.41 8.91 5.24
C MET A 19 2.50 10.06 4.78
N LEU A 20 1.36 10.19 5.44
CA LEU A 20 0.45 11.31 5.26
C LEU A 20 1.05 12.58 5.86
N ASP A 21 0.80 13.75 5.27
CA ASP A 21 1.31 15.03 5.79
C ASP A 21 0.66 15.44 7.13
N ARG A 22 -0.47 14.81 7.47
CA ARG A 22 -1.17 14.86 8.76
C ARG A 22 -1.89 13.52 8.98
N PRO A 23 -2.02 13.03 10.23
CA PRO A 23 -2.85 11.87 10.50
C PRO A 23 -4.33 12.08 10.10
N THR A 24 -5.04 11.00 9.82
CA THR A 24 -6.50 11.04 9.61
C THR A 24 -7.25 11.29 10.93
N PRO A 25 -8.57 11.59 10.93
CA PRO A 25 -9.36 11.71 12.15
C PRO A 25 -9.34 10.44 13.04
N GLU A 26 -9.09 9.28 12.43
CA GLU A 26 -8.95 7.96 13.07
C GLU A 26 -7.51 7.70 13.58
N GLY A 27 -6.59 8.66 13.40
CA GLY A 27 -5.19 8.55 13.83
C GLY A 27 -4.26 7.85 12.84
N HIS A 28 -4.73 7.46 11.65
CA HIS A 28 -3.89 6.77 10.67
C HIS A 28 -2.77 7.68 10.15
N THR A 29 -1.52 7.23 10.21
CA THR A 29 -0.33 8.01 9.83
C THR A 29 0.16 7.74 8.40
N HIS A 30 -0.19 6.58 7.84
CA HIS A 30 0.24 6.14 6.51
C HIS A 30 -0.95 5.81 5.60
N ARG A 31 -0.74 5.98 4.30
CA ARG A 31 -1.49 5.28 3.24
C ARG A 31 -0.61 4.16 2.72
N TRP A 32 -1.15 2.95 2.60
CA TRP A 32 -0.39 1.77 2.17
C TRP A 32 -1.16 0.97 1.12
N THR A 33 -0.44 0.16 0.35
CA THR A 33 -1.01 -0.71 -0.69
C THR A 33 -0.27 -2.03 -0.72
N VAL A 34 -0.89 -3.09 -0.22
CA VAL A 34 -0.36 -4.47 -0.28
C VAL A 34 -0.69 -5.09 -1.64
N PHE A 35 0.25 -5.82 -2.23
CA PHE A 35 0.14 -6.33 -3.60
C PHE A 35 0.70 -7.74 -3.78
N VAL A 36 0.16 -8.45 -4.78
CA VAL A 36 0.77 -9.62 -5.40
C VAL A 36 1.13 -9.27 -6.85
N ARG A 37 2.35 -9.62 -7.28
CA ARG A 37 2.90 -9.32 -8.61
C ARG A 37 3.72 -10.49 -9.17
N SER A 38 3.84 -10.54 -10.49
CA SER A 38 4.70 -11.48 -11.20
C SER A 38 6.17 -11.08 -11.01
N ALA A 39 7.06 -12.07 -10.84
CA ALA A 39 8.52 -11.86 -10.93
C ALA A 39 9.07 -12.23 -12.33
N GLY A 40 8.18 -12.50 -13.29
CA GLY A 40 8.50 -12.64 -14.71
C GLY A 40 8.49 -11.31 -15.47
N PRO A 41 8.76 -11.34 -16.79
CA PRO A 41 8.80 -10.14 -17.64
C PRO A 41 7.42 -9.52 -17.89
N LEU A 42 6.33 -10.26 -17.63
CA LEU A 42 4.95 -9.79 -17.79
C LEU A 42 4.24 -9.82 -16.43
N GLN A 43 3.51 -8.75 -16.12
CA GLN A 43 2.58 -8.72 -14.99
C GLN A 43 1.26 -9.41 -15.34
N PHE A 44 0.49 -9.80 -14.33
CA PHE A 44 -0.84 -10.37 -14.52
C PHE A 44 -1.77 -9.32 -15.16
N VAL A 45 -2.44 -9.68 -16.26
CA VAL A 45 -3.30 -8.78 -17.07
C VAL A 45 -4.76 -9.23 -17.12
N ASP A 46 -5.03 -10.48 -16.72
CA ASP A 46 -6.35 -11.11 -16.71
C ASP A 46 -6.39 -12.21 -15.63
N ARG A 47 -7.51 -12.93 -15.55
CA ARG A 47 -7.70 -14.09 -14.65
C ARG A 47 -7.20 -15.43 -15.21
N SER A 48 -6.49 -15.44 -16.36
CA SER A 48 -6.10 -16.69 -17.04
C SER A 48 -5.12 -17.53 -16.23
N PHE A 49 -4.37 -16.90 -15.32
CA PHE A 49 -3.35 -17.56 -14.50
C PHE A 49 -3.64 -17.51 -12.99
N VAL A 50 -3.81 -16.31 -12.43
CA VAL A 50 -4.27 -16.09 -11.05
C VAL A 50 -5.77 -15.83 -11.10
N THR A 51 -6.58 -16.64 -10.42
CA THR A 51 -8.05 -16.57 -10.51
C THR A 51 -8.68 -15.71 -9.41
N LYS A 52 -7.98 -15.56 -8.28
CA LYS A 52 -8.26 -14.61 -7.19
C LYS A 52 -7.05 -14.53 -6.25
N VAL A 53 -6.98 -13.42 -5.52
CA VAL A 53 -6.18 -13.27 -4.29
C VAL A 53 -7.13 -12.89 -3.16
N VAL A 54 -6.93 -13.40 -1.95
CA VAL A 54 -7.54 -12.88 -0.72
C VAL A 54 -6.44 -12.42 0.21
N PHE A 55 -6.47 -11.13 0.58
CA PHE A 55 -5.66 -10.59 1.66
C PHE A 55 -6.49 -10.64 2.94
N GLU A 56 -5.98 -11.31 3.98
CA GLU A 56 -6.56 -11.28 5.33
C GLU A 56 -5.90 -10.11 6.08
N LEU A 57 -6.64 -9.02 6.30
CA LEU A 57 -6.17 -7.85 7.05
C LEU A 57 -6.37 -8.05 8.56
N HIS A 58 -5.78 -7.17 9.38
CA HIS A 58 -6.03 -7.14 10.83
C HIS A 58 -7.54 -7.01 11.14
N PRO A 59 -8.09 -7.65 12.20
CA PRO A 59 -9.53 -7.68 12.45
C PRO A 59 -10.22 -6.32 12.60
N ASP A 60 -9.48 -5.27 12.97
CA ASP A 60 -10.01 -3.90 13.12
C ASP A 60 -10.43 -3.28 11.76
N PHE A 61 -9.87 -3.76 10.65
CA PHE A 61 -10.24 -3.27 9.32
C PHE A 61 -11.63 -3.77 8.94
N ALA A 62 -12.52 -2.83 8.59
CA ALA A 62 -13.84 -3.16 8.06
C ALA A 62 -13.71 -4.11 6.84
N ASN A 63 -14.44 -5.23 6.87
CA ASN A 63 -14.31 -6.35 5.92
C ASN A 63 -12.85 -6.84 5.77
N PRO A 64 -12.24 -7.46 6.79
CA PRO A 64 -10.80 -7.73 6.78
C PRO A 64 -10.39 -8.77 5.73
N HIS A 65 -11.32 -9.62 5.26
CA HIS A 65 -11.07 -10.61 4.20
C HIS A 65 -11.26 -10.00 2.81
N ARG A 66 -10.23 -9.35 2.26
CA ARG A 66 -10.28 -8.58 1.01
C ARG A 66 -10.07 -9.48 -0.22
N LEU A 67 -11.17 -9.89 -0.86
CA LEU A 67 -11.19 -10.72 -2.07
C LEU A 67 -11.01 -9.90 -3.35
N VAL A 68 -9.85 -10.01 -3.98
CA VAL A 68 -9.52 -9.36 -5.27
C VAL A 68 -9.55 -10.42 -6.38
N LYS A 69 -10.45 -10.26 -7.36
CA LYS A 69 -10.67 -11.23 -8.46
C LYS A 69 -9.94 -10.87 -9.75
N ASP A 70 -9.60 -9.60 -9.95
CA ASP A 70 -9.02 -9.06 -11.18
C ASP A 70 -7.67 -8.39 -10.89
N PRO A 71 -6.73 -8.38 -11.84
CA PRO A 71 -5.53 -7.56 -11.70
C PRO A 71 -5.85 -6.06 -11.86
N PRO A 72 -5.11 -5.15 -11.19
CA PRO A 72 -3.99 -5.44 -10.29
C PRO A 72 -4.45 -6.09 -8.97
N PHE A 73 -3.78 -7.18 -8.59
CA PHE A 73 -4.07 -7.88 -7.34
C PHE A 73 -3.46 -7.11 -6.17
N GLU A 74 -4.18 -6.13 -5.66
CA GLU A 74 -3.75 -5.26 -4.56
C GLU A 74 -4.92 -4.70 -3.75
N VAL A 75 -4.61 -4.20 -2.55
CA VAL A 75 -5.55 -3.50 -1.66
C VAL A 75 -4.86 -2.26 -1.13
N THR A 76 -5.45 -1.09 -1.36
CA THR A 76 -5.04 0.18 -0.77
C THR A 76 -5.87 0.48 0.47
N GLU A 77 -5.21 0.95 1.53
CA GLU A 77 -5.83 1.31 2.81
C GLU A 77 -5.03 2.43 3.50
N THR A 78 -5.52 2.87 4.66
CA THR A 78 -4.75 3.71 5.60
C THR A 78 -4.55 2.99 6.92
N GLY A 79 -3.52 3.35 7.69
CA GLY A 79 -3.25 2.76 8.99
C GLY A 79 -2.11 3.46 9.71
N TYR A 80 -1.85 3.06 10.97
CA TYR A 80 -0.78 3.62 11.78
C TYR A 80 0.38 2.65 12.04
N ALA A 81 0.11 1.33 12.14
CA ALA A 81 1.09 0.29 12.43
C ALA A 81 1.21 -0.76 11.30
N GLY A 82 2.35 -1.45 11.28
CA GLY A 82 2.56 -2.65 10.46
C GLY A 82 1.92 -3.90 11.06
N PHE A 83 1.69 -4.93 10.25
CA PHE A 83 1.14 -6.22 10.68
C PHE A 83 1.40 -7.34 9.66
N SER A 84 1.35 -8.60 10.12
CA SER A 84 1.45 -9.79 9.26
C SER A 84 0.15 -10.07 8.51
N ILE A 85 0.23 -10.23 7.19
CA ILE A 85 -0.89 -10.38 6.26
C ILE A 85 -0.88 -11.80 5.67
N PRO A 86 -1.84 -12.68 6.02
CA PRO A 86 -2.07 -13.91 5.26
C PRO A 86 -2.65 -13.60 3.86
N VAL A 87 -1.90 -13.99 2.84
CA VAL A 87 -2.23 -13.80 1.42
C VAL A 87 -2.53 -15.15 0.77
N ASN A 88 -3.77 -15.35 0.35
CA ASN A 88 -4.25 -16.59 -0.28
C ASN A 88 -4.34 -16.42 -1.79
N ILE A 89 -3.46 -17.08 -2.54
CA ILE A 89 -3.41 -17.02 -3.99
C ILE A 89 -4.05 -18.28 -4.59
N SER A 90 -5.03 -18.12 -5.48
CA SER A 90 -5.63 -19.19 -6.27
C SER A 90 -5.22 -19.09 -7.74
N PHE A 91 -4.96 -20.22 -8.38
CA PHE A 91 -4.51 -20.30 -9.77
C PHE A 91 -5.54 -21.03 -10.65
N SER A 92 -5.45 -20.88 -11.98
CA SER A 92 -6.37 -21.51 -12.92
C SER A 92 -6.11 -23.01 -13.14
N GLY A 93 -4.85 -23.43 -13.09
CA GLY A 93 -4.43 -24.82 -13.34
C GLY A 93 -4.36 -25.72 -12.11
N THR A 94 -4.87 -25.30 -10.94
CA THR A 94 -4.95 -26.15 -9.74
C THR A 94 -6.05 -25.70 -8.80
N SER A 95 -6.72 -26.65 -8.14
CA SER A 95 -7.66 -26.40 -7.06
C SER A 95 -7.00 -25.98 -5.74
N LYS A 96 -5.67 -26.17 -5.62
CA LYS A 96 -4.92 -25.77 -4.42
C LYS A 96 -4.81 -24.24 -4.35
N THR A 97 -5.34 -23.68 -3.27
CA THR A 97 -5.00 -22.31 -2.83
C THR A 97 -3.68 -22.33 -2.06
N TYR A 98 -2.85 -21.31 -2.26
CA TYR A 98 -1.55 -21.15 -1.60
C TYR A 98 -1.65 -19.97 -0.63
N ARG A 99 -1.69 -20.24 0.69
CA ARG A 99 -1.58 -19.23 1.75
C ARG A 99 -0.11 -18.96 2.03
N LEU A 100 0.30 -17.70 1.97
CA LEU A 100 1.63 -17.19 2.28
C LEU A 100 1.46 -16.05 3.29
N HIS A 101 2.30 -15.95 4.29
CA HIS A 101 2.31 -14.78 5.19
C HIS A 101 3.28 -13.74 4.66
N TYR A 102 2.87 -12.47 4.71
CA TYR A 102 3.67 -11.32 4.33
C TYR A 102 3.66 -10.30 5.46
N ASP A 103 4.82 -10.07 6.06
CA ASP A 103 4.98 -9.07 7.12
C ASP A 103 5.06 -7.65 6.52
N MET A 104 4.04 -6.83 6.77
CA MET A 104 3.95 -5.47 6.25
C MET A 104 4.39 -4.47 7.31
N ASN A 105 5.66 -4.06 7.25
CA ASN A 105 6.20 -3.02 8.13
C ASN A 105 6.09 -1.63 7.49
N LEU A 106 5.34 -0.73 8.15
CA LEU A 106 5.21 0.66 7.72
C LEU A 106 6.44 1.47 8.15
N CYS A 107 7.18 1.98 7.17
CA CYS A 107 8.37 2.79 7.41
C CYS A 107 8.02 4.27 7.49
N LEU A 108 8.64 5.00 8.44
CA LEU A 108 8.58 6.47 8.58
C LEU A 108 9.26 7.23 7.43
N GLU A 109 9.37 6.61 6.25
CA GLU A 109 9.88 7.23 5.03
C GLU A 109 8.72 7.89 4.30
N LYS A 110 8.94 9.05 3.65
CA LYS A 110 7.83 9.75 2.98
C LYS A 110 7.15 8.86 1.93
N GLN A 111 7.91 8.03 1.21
CA GLN A 111 7.42 6.92 0.39
C GLN A 111 8.39 5.73 0.46
N SER A 112 7.88 4.50 0.49
CA SER A 112 8.68 3.26 0.39
C SER A 112 8.00 2.17 -0.45
N GLU A 113 8.77 1.19 -0.93
CA GLU A 113 8.26 -0.05 -1.53
C GLU A 113 9.10 -1.25 -1.06
N HIS A 114 8.47 -2.19 -0.36
CA HIS A 114 9.11 -3.41 0.15
C HIS A 114 8.46 -4.63 -0.49
N LYS A 115 9.24 -5.62 -0.94
CA LYS A 115 8.71 -6.86 -1.54
C LYS A 115 9.61 -8.06 -1.31
N VAL A 116 8.99 -9.20 -1.05
CA VAL A 116 9.61 -10.50 -0.83
C VAL A 116 9.32 -11.39 -2.03
N GLU A 117 10.35 -12.13 -2.49
CA GLU A 117 10.19 -13.13 -3.55
C GLU A 117 9.79 -14.48 -2.96
N HIS A 118 8.67 -15.03 -3.43
CA HIS A 118 8.20 -16.37 -3.08
C HIS A 118 8.32 -17.30 -4.30
N ILE A 119 8.78 -18.53 -4.06
CA ILE A 119 8.91 -19.57 -5.08
C ILE A 119 7.88 -20.68 -4.82
N LEU A 120 6.88 -20.80 -5.70
CA LEU A 120 5.87 -21.85 -5.61
C LEU A 120 6.23 -23.04 -6.49
N GLU A 121 6.21 -24.25 -5.91
CA GLU A 121 6.37 -25.50 -6.65
C GLU A 121 5.02 -26.05 -7.12
N PHE A 122 4.95 -26.39 -8.40
CA PHE A 122 3.84 -27.09 -9.05
C PHE A 122 4.36 -28.42 -9.59
N LYS A 123 3.79 -29.53 -9.11
CA LYS A 123 4.12 -30.89 -9.57
C LYS A 123 3.16 -31.28 -10.70
N GLN A 124 3.70 -31.86 -11.77
CA GLN A 124 2.95 -32.33 -12.95
C GLN A 124 1.89 -31.33 -13.49
N PRO A 125 2.23 -30.04 -13.71
CA PRO A 125 1.31 -29.10 -14.34
C PRO A 125 0.89 -29.57 -15.74
N SER A 126 -0.34 -29.25 -16.16
CA SER A 126 -0.76 -29.40 -17.55
C SER A 126 0.06 -28.46 -18.46
N ASN A 127 0.22 -28.79 -19.74
CA ASN A 127 1.03 -27.98 -20.67
C ASN A 127 0.56 -26.51 -20.68
N ALA A 128 -0.74 -26.26 -20.85
CA ALA A 128 -1.28 -24.90 -20.85
C ALA A 128 -1.01 -24.13 -19.54
N PHE A 129 -1.01 -24.81 -18.38
CA PHE A 129 -0.65 -24.16 -17.12
C PHE A 129 0.86 -23.99 -16.95
N TYR A 130 1.67 -24.91 -17.47
CA TYR A 130 3.12 -24.77 -17.55
C TYR A 130 3.52 -23.55 -18.40
N ASP A 131 2.88 -23.36 -19.55
CA ASP A 131 3.11 -22.22 -20.44
C ASP A 131 2.74 -20.90 -19.76
N LEU A 132 1.63 -20.86 -19.00
CA LEU A 132 1.26 -19.71 -18.17
C LEU A 132 2.24 -19.47 -17.01
N ILE A 133 2.74 -20.52 -16.33
CA ILE A 133 3.81 -20.36 -15.32
C ILE A 133 5.03 -19.71 -15.97
N MET A 134 5.49 -20.20 -17.12
CA MET A 134 6.65 -19.64 -17.83
C MET A 134 6.41 -18.19 -18.28
N LYS A 135 5.20 -17.84 -18.74
CA LYS A 135 4.79 -16.47 -19.08
C LYS A 135 4.89 -15.49 -17.89
N TYR A 136 4.56 -15.94 -16.67
CA TYR A 136 4.39 -15.09 -15.48
C TYR A 136 5.43 -15.34 -14.36
N GLY A 137 6.66 -15.75 -14.70
CA GLY A 137 7.76 -15.88 -13.73
C GLY A 137 8.30 -17.29 -13.53
N GLY A 138 8.05 -18.19 -14.48
CA GLY A 138 8.49 -19.58 -14.41
C GLY A 138 10.00 -19.75 -14.50
N VAL A 139 10.54 -20.70 -13.73
CA VAL A 139 11.96 -21.05 -13.74
C VAL A 139 12.16 -22.50 -14.15
N VAL A 140 12.86 -22.70 -15.26
CA VAL A 140 13.39 -24.02 -15.65
C VAL A 140 14.64 -24.29 -14.80
N LYS A 141 14.54 -25.23 -13.85
CA LYS A 141 15.74 -25.84 -13.25
C LYS A 141 16.48 -26.61 -14.33
N LYS A 142 17.56 -26.02 -14.88
CA LYS A 142 18.57 -26.79 -15.63
C LYS A 142 19.17 -27.82 -14.68
N ASP A 143 18.79 -29.08 -14.82
CA ASP A 143 19.45 -30.16 -14.10
C ASP A 143 20.94 -30.15 -14.47
N LYS A 144 21.79 -29.81 -13.49
CA LYS A 144 23.24 -30.03 -13.59
C LYS A 144 23.44 -31.55 -13.62
N LYS A 145 23.43 -32.10 -14.84
CA LYS A 145 23.78 -33.48 -15.15
C LYS A 145 25.08 -33.78 -14.39
N LYS A 146 25.03 -34.70 -13.41
CA LYS A 146 26.24 -35.07 -12.65
C LYS A 146 27.18 -35.81 -13.59
N GLU A 147 28.03 -35.04 -14.25
CA GLU A 147 29.17 -35.52 -15.02
C GLU A 147 30.08 -36.28 -14.07
N LYS A 148 29.89 -37.60 -13.98
CA LYS A 148 30.73 -38.48 -13.18
C LYS A 148 32.11 -38.51 -13.82
N HIS A 149 32.96 -37.57 -13.42
CA HIS A 149 34.36 -37.54 -13.79
C HIS A 149 35.01 -38.82 -13.28
N ARG A 150 35.15 -39.81 -14.17
CA ARG A 150 35.89 -41.04 -13.88
C ARG A 150 37.37 -40.64 -13.84
N GLN A 151 37.87 -40.30 -12.65
CA GLN A 151 39.28 -40.53 -12.38
C GLN A 151 39.54 -42.01 -12.69
N LYS A 152 40.33 -42.20 -13.75
CA LYS A 152 40.85 -43.48 -14.16
C LYS A 152 42.31 -43.23 -14.45
N ASP A 153 43.10 -43.32 -13.39
CA ASP A 153 44.53 -43.14 -13.44
C ASP A 153 45.13 -44.10 -14.47
N LYS A 154 46.11 -43.60 -15.23
CA LYS A 154 46.76 -44.31 -16.32
C LYS A 154 48.23 -44.46 -16.01
N GLU A 155 48.59 -45.57 -15.36
CA GLU A 155 49.96 -46.09 -15.37
C GLU A 155 49.94 -47.61 -15.14
N ALA A 156 51.11 -48.25 -15.20
CA ALA A 156 51.30 -49.72 -15.13
C ALA A 156 50.72 -50.55 -16.31
N ILE A 157 51.45 -50.49 -17.42
CA ILE A 157 51.90 -51.64 -18.25
C ILE A 157 51.35 -53.04 -17.88
N GLY A 158 50.78 -53.75 -18.85
CA GLY A 158 50.49 -55.19 -18.77
C GLY A 158 50.10 -55.78 -20.14
N ILE A 159 50.69 -56.92 -20.54
CA ILE A 159 50.56 -57.49 -21.91
C ILE A 159 49.93 -58.89 -21.87
N ASN A 160 48.91 -59.11 -22.72
CA ASN A 160 48.24 -60.40 -22.97
C ASN A 160 47.45 -60.98 -21.76
N TYR A 161 46.49 -61.92 -21.91
CA TYR A 161 46.29 -62.91 -22.98
C TYR A 161 44.89 -62.95 -23.61
N LYS A 162 44.84 -63.62 -24.77
CA LYS A 162 43.65 -64.11 -25.49
C LYS A 162 42.76 -65.02 -24.61
N LYS A 163 41.45 -65.09 -24.91
CA LYS A 163 40.65 -66.29 -25.32
C LYS A 163 39.14 -65.91 -25.25
N ASP A 164 38.33 -65.75 -26.30
CA ASP A 164 37.96 -66.58 -27.49
C ASP A 164 36.58 -67.28 -27.30
N LYS A 165 35.65 -67.07 -28.26
CA LYS A 165 34.22 -67.49 -28.32
C LYS A 165 33.31 -66.95 -27.19
N GLY A 166 31.99 -66.74 -27.36
CA GLY A 166 31.07 -67.06 -28.46
C GLY A 166 29.96 -68.02 -27.98
N GLY A 167 28.67 -67.89 -28.33
CA GLY A 167 27.96 -66.95 -29.20
C GLY A 167 26.45 -67.30 -29.21
N VAL A 168 25.71 -66.98 -30.29
CA VAL A 168 24.31 -67.46 -30.59
C VAL A 168 23.22 -66.83 -29.66
N VAL A 169 22.29 -65.96 -30.12
CA VAL A 169 21.13 -66.13 -31.06
C VAL A 169 19.99 -66.94 -30.37
N GLN A 170 18.69 -66.57 -30.39
CA GLN A 170 17.85 -66.12 -31.52
C GLN A 170 16.59 -65.26 -31.18
N ASP A 171 15.87 -64.85 -32.24
CA ASP A 171 14.53 -64.22 -32.37
C ASP A 171 13.40 -64.81 -31.48
N SER A 172 12.25 -64.15 -31.24
CA SER A 172 11.25 -63.62 -32.21
C SER A 172 10.19 -62.70 -31.54
N LYS A 173 9.53 -61.71 -32.19
CA LYS A 173 8.53 -61.71 -33.31
C LYS A 173 7.24 -62.49 -32.92
N VAL A 174 5.98 -62.04 -33.08
CA VAL A 174 5.29 -61.23 -34.13
C VAL A 174 4.05 -60.43 -33.59
N LYS A 175 3.54 -59.49 -34.43
CA LYS A 175 2.25 -58.74 -34.53
C LYS A 175 0.95 -59.50 -34.07
N LYS A 176 -0.29 -58.95 -33.99
CA LYS A 176 -1.01 -58.10 -34.98
C LYS A 176 -2.39 -57.47 -34.56
N GLU A 177 -2.60 -56.22 -34.99
CA GLU A 177 -3.78 -55.37 -35.37
C GLU A 177 -5.31 -55.70 -35.13
N LYS A 178 -6.08 -54.60 -34.92
CA LYS A 178 -7.44 -54.23 -35.46
C LYS A 178 -8.71 -54.91 -34.87
N ASN A 179 -9.95 -54.37 -34.95
CA ASN A 179 -10.60 -53.25 -35.71
C ASN A 179 -11.68 -52.53 -34.82
N ARG A 180 -12.13 -51.26 -35.00
CA ARG A 180 -13.21 -50.66 -35.88
C ARG A 180 -14.64 -51.27 -35.71
N GLU A 181 -15.81 -50.62 -35.87
CA GLU A 181 -16.39 -49.24 -36.11
C GLU A 181 -17.97 -49.38 -36.05
N ALA A 182 -18.93 -48.43 -36.02
CA ALA A 182 -19.08 -46.97 -35.77
C ALA A 182 -20.61 -46.58 -35.64
N SER A 183 -20.99 -45.28 -35.64
CA SER A 183 -22.38 -44.67 -35.62
C SER A 183 -23.16 -44.69 -34.27
N GLY A 184 -24.17 -43.85 -33.97
CA GLY A 184 -24.85 -42.67 -34.59
C GLY A 184 -26.05 -42.21 -33.68
N ASP A 185 -26.83 -41.12 -33.83
CA ASP A 185 -26.85 -39.94 -34.73
C ASP A 185 -27.32 -38.64 -33.98
N ALA A 186 -28.41 -37.92 -34.36
CA ALA A 186 -28.55 -36.47 -34.07
C ALA A 186 -29.99 -35.84 -33.98
N ARG A 187 -30.02 -34.49 -33.75
CA ARG A 187 -31.09 -33.46 -34.05
C ARG A 187 -32.30 -33.35 -33.08
N SER A 188 -32.99 -32.20 -32.89
CA SER A 188 -32.82 -30.76 -33.31
C SER A 188 -33.83 -29.77 -32.65
N ARG A 189 -33.69 -28.44 -32.94
CA ARG A 189 -34.69 -27.30 -32.91
C ARG A 189 -35.03 -26.59 -31.58
N LYS A 190 -35.61 -25.36 -31.53
CA LYS A 190 -35.47 -24.07 -32.32
C LYS A 190 -36.45 -22.97 -31.76
N GLU A 191 -36.16 -21.67 -31.98
CA GLU A 191 -37.08 -20.47 -31.90
C GLU A 191 -37.44 -19.94 -30.47
N LYS A 192 -37.81 -18.66 -30.19
CA LYS A 192 -37.97 -17.41 -31.00
C LYS A 192 -37.88 -16.10 -30.15
N GLU A 193 -38.01 -14.94 -30.79
CA GLU A 193 -38.12 -13.57 -30.19
C GLU A 193 -39.51 -13.26 -29.58
N VAL A 194 -39.58 -12.30 -28.63
CA VAL A 194 -40.63 -11.23 -28.54
C VAL A 194 -40.03 -9.96 -27.85
N THR A 195 -40.56 -8.77 -28.16
CA THR A 195 -40.26 -7.45 -27.56
C THR A 195 -41.24 -7.04 -26.44
N GLU A 196 -40.88 -6.09 -25.56
CA GLU A 196 -41.63 -4.83 -25.28
C GLU A 196 -41.12 -4.03 -24.05
N GLU A 197 -41.42 -2.72 -24.00
CA GLU A 197 -41.35 -1.87 -22.79
C GLU A 197 -42.71 -1.88 -22.03
N PRO A 198 -42.85 -1.31 -20.81
CA PRO A 198 -43.18 0.14 -20.75
C PRO A 198 -42.71 0.93 -19.50
N LYS A 199 -42.11 2.11 -19.78
CA LYS A 199 -42.34 3.45 -19.18
C LYS A 199 -42.42 3.72 -17.66
N MET A 200 -41.90 4.91 -17.31
CA MET A 200 -42.10 5.71 -16.08
C MET A 200 -41.38 5.21 -14.79
N LYS A 201 -40.93 6.09 -13.88
CA LYS A 201 -41.10 7.56 -13.73
C LYS A 201 -39.77 8.33 -13.75
N LYS A 202 -39.84 9.65 -14.00
CA LYS A 202 -38.71 10.59 -14.02
C LYS A 202 -39.02 11.81 -13.14
N GLU A 203 -38.33 11.93 -12.01
CA GLU A 203 -38.48 13.01 -11.01
C GLU A 203 -37.21 13.08 -10.13
N ARG A 204 -36.74 14.23 -9.63
CA ARG A 204 -37.16 15.64 -9.89
C ARG A 204 -36.05 16.62 -9.43
N ASP A 205 -35.22 17.13 -10.33
CA ASP A 205 -34.28 18.22 -10.02
C ASP A 205 -35.03 19.56 -9.87
N ARG A 206 -34.59 20.41 -8.91
CA ARG A 206 -35.10 21.78 -8.72
C ARG A 206 -34.06 22.70 -8.07
N GLU A 207 -33.36 23.47 -8.91
CA GLU A 207 -32.91 24.82 -8.54
C GLU A 207 -33.86 25.85 -9.16
N PRO A 208 -34.23 26.93 -8.45
CA PRO A 208 -34.93 28.07 -9.05
C PRO A 208 -33.95 29.24 -9.32
N SER A 209 -33.94 29.73 -10.55
CA SER A 209 -33.36 31.04 -10.90
C SER A 209 -34.47 32.09 -11.02
N GLU A 210 -34.28 33.26 -10.42
CA GLU A 210 -35.25 34.36 -10.50
C GLU A 210 -34.99 35.28 -11.72
N GLU A 211 -36.06 35.69 -12.39
CA GLU A 211 -36.01 36.64 -13.52
C GLU A 211 -36.39 38.06 -13.05
N ARG A 212 -35.72 39.07 -13.61
CA ARG A 212 -35.97 40.49 -13.33
C ARG A 212 -37.35 40.94 -13.84
N ARG A 213 -38.00 41.88 -13.11
CA ARG A 213 -38.68 43.05 -13.71
C ARG A 213 -38.91 44.18 -12.70
N SER A 214 -39.13 45.38 -13.24
CA SER A 214 -39.07 46.67 -12.55
C SER A 214 -40.45 47.33 -12.37
N LYS A 215 -40.51 48.34 -11.49
CA LYS A 215 -41.39 49.52 -11.61
C LYS A 215 -40.82 50.71 -10.81
N LYS A 216 -41.38 51.90 -11.03
CA LYS A 216 -40.71 53.21 -10.86
C LYS A 216 -41.76 54.32 -10.65
N ASP A 217 -41.39 55.40 -9.95
CA ASP A 217 -42.15 56.68 -9.73
C ASP A 217 -43.49 56.52 -8.96
N GLY A 218 -44.06 57.52 -8.29
CA GLY A 218 -43.69 58.91 -7.92
C GLY A 218 -44.55 59.34 -6.70
N GLU A 219 -44.73 60.59 -6.27
CA GLU A 219 -44.19 61.90 -6.66
C GLU A 219 -44.34 62.88 -5.46
N PHE A 220 -43.98 64.16 -5.62
CA PHE A 220 -43.79 65.18 -4.56
C PHE A 220 -44.85 66.30 -4.65
N ILE A 221 -45.23 66.92 -3.52
CA ILE A 221 -45.91 68.24 -3.50
C ILE A 221 -45.23 69.14 -2.46
N LEU A 222 -45.18 70.44 -2.77
CA LEU A 222 -44.45 71.51 -2.11
C LEU A 222 -45.44 72.58 -1.61
N ASP A 223 -45.11 73.35 -0.56
CA ASP A 223 -45.28 74.80 -0.63
C ASP A 223 -44.35 75.61 0.32
N GLU A 224 -44.33 76.92 0.10
CA GLU A 224 -43.60 78.05 0.69
C GLU A 224 -43.89 78.38 2.20
N SER A 225 -43.21 79.31 2.90
CA SER A 225 -42.28 80.40 2.51
C SER A 225 -41.32 80.86 3.64
N THR A 226 -40.07 81.17 3.27
CA THR A 226 -39.18 82.25 3.80
C THR A 226 -38.64 82.29 5.24
N SER A 227 -37.48 82.96 5.37
CA SER A 227 -36.96 83.69 6.54
C SER A 227 -36.43 82.90 7.76
N VAL A 228 -35.11 82.67 7.79
CA VAL A 228 -34.14 83.33 8.70
C VAL A 228 -32.75 82.71 8.48
N GLU A 229 -31.81 83.51 7.97
CA GLU A 229 -30.45 83.05 7.62
C GLU A 229 -29.40 83.99 8.22
N ARG A 230 -28.74 83.57 9.33
CA ARG A 230 -27.41 84.07 9.74
C ARG A 230 -26.72 83.40 10.94
N THR A 231 -27.41 82.59 11.75
CA THR A 231 -26.82 82.04 13.01
C THR A 231 -26.14 80.67 12.88
N LYS A 232 -26.53 79.81 11.93
CA LYS A 232 -26.08 78.39 11.90
C LYS A 232 -24.64 78.14 11.42
N ASN A 233 -23.92 79.14 10.92
CA ASN A 233 -22.62 78.96 10.26
C ASN A 233 -21.38 78.94 11.21
N ILE A 234 -21.60 79.01 12.53
CA ILE A 234 -20.52 78.97 13.53
C ILE A 234 -20.48 77.61 14.23
N GLU A 235 -21.60 77.14 14.78
CA GLU A 235 -21.71 75.85 15.50
C GLU A 235 -21.24 74.66 14.64
N ILE A 236 -21.62 74.63 13.36
CA ILE A 236 -21.22 73.58 12.40
C ILE A 236 -19.69 73.48 12.24
N LYS A 237 -18.92 74.56 12.44
CA LYS A 237 -17.45 74.50 12.34
C LYS A 237 -16.80 73.84 13.54
N GLU A 238 -17.21 74.19 14.76
CA GLU A 238 -16.65 73.59 15.97
C GLU A 238 -17.02 72.10 16.10
N GLU A 239 -18.22 71.72 15.67
CA GLU A 239 -18.66 70.33 15.67
C GLU A 239 -17.88 69.48 14.66
N VAL A 240 -17.64 70.00 13.44
CA VAL A 240 -16.82 69.33 12.42
C VAL A 240 -15.34 69.21 12.83
N GLU A 241 -14.79 70.16 13.59
CA GLU A 241 -13.40 70.06 14.06
C GLU A 241 -13.26 69.05 15.22
N LYS A 242 -14.20 69.05 16.18
CA LYS A 242 -14.28 68.01 17.23
C LYS A 242 -14.43 66.61 16.65
N LEU A 243 -15.24 66.44 15.60
CA LEU A 243 -15.40 65.15 14.91
C LEU A 243 -14.09 64.70 14.25
N LYS A 244 -13.33 65.61 13.63
CA LYS A 244 -12.01 65.29 13.02
C LYS A 244 -10.96 64.90 14.05
N GLU A 245 -10.87 65.59 15.18
CA GLU A 245 -9.98 65.22 16.28
C GLU A 245 -10.32 63.82 16.82
N GLN A 246 -11.62 63.53 16.96
CA GLN A 246 -12.12 62.24 17.44
C GLN A 246 -12.02 61.11 16.41
N GLU A 247 -11.93 61.39 15.11
CA GLU A 247 -11.53 60.39 14.10
C GLU A 247 -10.02 60.16 14.12
N ARG A 248 -9.21 61.21 14.27
CA ARG A 248 -7.74 61.11 14.29
C ARG A 248 -7.25 60.18 15.41
N SER A 249 -7.80 60.32 16.61
CA SER A 249 -7.51 59.42 17.73
C SER A 249 -7.93 57.98 17.44
N LYS A 250 -9.14 57.76 16.91
CA LYS A 250 -9.62 56.41 16.53
C LYS A 250 -8.73 55.75 15.47
N THR A 251 -8.23 56.52 14.49
CA THR A 251 -7.33 55.97 13.47
C THR A 251 -5.97 55.56 14.03
N ALA A 252 -5.45 56.25 15.05
CA ALA A 252 -4.21 55.89 15.73
C ALA A 252 -4.37 54.58 16.54
N ASP A 253 -5.43 54.46 17.33
CA ASP A 253 -5.77 53.22 18.07
C ASP A 253 -5.90 52.01 17.13
N ILE A 254 -6.50 52.19 15.95
CA ILE A 254 -6.64 51.14 14.94
C ILE A 254 -5.27 50.78 14.35
N GLU A 255 -4.43 51.75 14.00
CA GLU A 255 -3.08 51.48 13.48
C GLU A 255 -2.19 50.74 14.48
N GLU A 256 -2.19 51.12 15.76
CA GLU A 256 -1.40 50.45 16.80
C GLU A 256 -1.92 49.04 17.10
N ARG A 257 -3.25 48.86 17.08
CA ARG A 257 -3.89 47.54 17.21
C ARG A 257 -3.62 46.62 16.02
N GLU A 258 -3.51 47.17 14.80
CA GLU A 258 -3.08 46.40 13.62
C GLU A 258 -1.58 46.09 13.61
N LYS A 259 -0.72 47.02 14.09
CA LYS A 259 0.73 46.78 14.25
C LYS A 259 1.01 45.68 15.28
N THR A 260 0.33 45.71 16.43
CA THR A 260 0.44 44.66 17.46
C THR A 260 -0.12 43.31 17.01
N LYS A 261 -1.28 43.28 16.32
CA LYS A 261 -1.77 42.06 15.63
C LYS A 261 -0.73 41.50 14.65
N ARG A 262 -0.18 42.34 13.77
CA ARG A 262 0.77 41.92 12.73
C ARG A 262 2.06 41.36 13.32
N ASN A 263 2.59 42.00 14.37
CA ASN A 263 3.76 41.49 15.09
C ASN A 263 3.46 40.18 15.84
N LYS A 264 2.23 39.99 16.36
CA LYS A 264 1.82 38.71 16.93
C LYS A 264 1.78 37.61 15.86
N VAL A 265 1.05 37.83 14.76
CA VAL A 265 0.96 36.87 13.65
C VAL A 265 2.35 36.50 13.13
N TRP A 266 3.26 37.46 12.96
CA TRP A 266 4.62 37.19 12.47
C TRP A 266 5.48 36.40 13.47
N ASN A 267 5.23 36.55 14.78
CA ASN A 267 5.86 35.70 15.81
C ASN A 267 5.24 34.29 15.84
N ASP A 268 3.92 34.17 15.70
CA ASP A 268 3.21 32.88 15.65
C ASP A 268 3.62 32.09 14.38
N ASP A 269 3.78 32.76 13.23
CA ASP A 269 4.36 32.22 11.99
C ASP A 269 5.81 31.76 12.17
N GLN A 270 6.65 32.55 12.87
CA GLN A 270 8.01 32.13 13.17
C GLN A 270 8.08 30.97 14.18
N GLN A 271 7.18 30.89 15.15
CA GLN A 271 7.13 29.78 16.10
C GLN A 271 6.64 28.50 15.42
N THR A 272 5.60 28.57 14.60
CA THR A 272 5.13 27.42 13.81
C THR A 272 6.16 26.95 12.79
N ALA A 273 6.87 27.86 12.10
CA ALA A 273 7.97 27.51 11.20
C ALA A 273 9.20 26.95 11.92
N LYS A 274 9.51 27.38 13.15
CA LYS A 274 10.55 26.78 13.99
C LYS A 274 10.13 25.40 14.50
N LYS A 275 8.87 25.26 14.94
CA LYS A 275 8.30 23.99 15.37
C LYS A 275 8.32 22.97 14.24
N ALA A 276 7.76 23.28 13.07
CA ALA A 276 7.73 22.38 11.91
C ALA A 276 9.14 21.94 11.45
N LYS A 277 10.17 22.78 11.63
CA LYS A 277 11.57 22.38 11.41
C LYS A 277 12.10 21.43 12.47
N ASN A 278 11.75 21.63 13.74
CA ASN A 278 12.12 20.73 14.82
C ASN A 278 11.40 19.38 14.70
N ASP A 279 10.08 19.41 14.50
CA ASP A 279 9.23 18.24 14.23
C ASP A 279 9.78 17.41 13.05
N ASN A 280 10.31 18.05 11.99
CA ASN A 280 10.96 17.35 10.87
C ASN A 280 12.33 16.72 11.22
N VAL A 281 13.17 17.40 12.01
CA VAL A 281 14.47 16.85 12.46
C VAL A 281 14.30 15.69 13.45
N GLU A 282 13.29 15.78 14.30
CA GLU A 282 12.87 14.71 15.21
C GLU A 282 12.35 13.50 14.42
N LEU A 283 11.49 13.74 13.41
CA LEU A 283 11.01 12.70 12.51
C LEU A 283 12.16 12.04 11.72
N GLU A 284 13.07 12.81 11.11
CA GLU A 284 14.27 12.30 10.41
C GLU A 284 15.13 11.38 11.31
N SER A 285 15.25 11.73 12.60
CA SER A 285 15.97 10.91 13.59
C SER A 285 15.24 9.60 13.87
N LEU A 286 13.91 9.63 14.01
CA LEU A 286 13.08 8.41 14.15
C LEU A 286 13.13 7.51 12.91
N VAL A 287 13.18 8.07 11.69
CA VAL A 287 13.38 7.25 10.46
C VAL A 287 14.74 6.54 10.51
N ALA A 288 15.79 7.26 10.91
CA ALA A 288 17.13 6.69 11.03
C ALA A 288 17.21 5.60 12.11
N LEU A 289 16.51 5.76 13.23
CA LEU A 289 16.37 4.74 14.26
C LEU A 289 15.60 3.51 13.75
N GLN A 290 14.44 3.71 13.13
CA GLN A 290 13.62 2.62 12.61
C GLN A 290 14.38 1.78 11.59
N ARG A 291 15.13 2.41 10.67
CA ARG A 291 15.99 1.73 9.70
C ARG A 291 17.08 0.88 10.36
N LYS A 292 17.69 1.35 11.46
CA LYS A 292 18.65 0.57 12.25
C LYS A 292 17.98 -0.64 12.91
N LEU A 293 16.83 -0.45 13.57
CA LEU A 293 16.06 -1.51 14.22
C LEU A 293 15.63 -2.59 13.21
N MET A 294 15.08 -2.20 12.07
CA MET A 294 14.64 -3.10 10.97
C MET A 294 15.78 -3.87 10.30
N THR A 295 17.04 -3.52 10.55
CA THR A 295 18.23 -4.19 10.00
C THR A 295 19.11 -4.82 11.08
N LEU A 296 18.67 -4.80 12.34
CA LEU A 296 19.42 -5.28 13.49
C LEU A 296 19.36 -6.82 13.58
N CYS A 297 20.46 -7.48 13.19
CA CYS A 297 20.61 -8.94 13.26
C CYS A 297 21.63 -9.42 14.31
N ASP A 298 22.18 -8.50 15.10
CA ASP A 298 23.18 -8.77 16.13
C ASP A 298 22.50 -9.20 17.44
N VAL A 299 22.91 -10.37 17.96
CA VAL A 299 22.22 -11.03 19.08
C VAL A 299 22.35 -10.25 20.40
N GLU A 300 23.53 -9.69 20.69
CA GLU A 300 23.77 -8.96 21.94
C GLU A 300 22.98 -7.64 21.96
N ARG A 301 22.88 -6.95 20.81
CA ARG A 301 22.05 -5.74 20.68
C ARG A 301 20.57 -6.06 20.72
N LEU A 302 20.11 -7.13 20.06
CA LEU A 302 18.71 -7.57 20.14
C LEU A 302 18.32 -7.90 21.57
N GLN A 303 19.19 -8.58 22.32
CA GLN A 303 19.00 -8.79 23.76
C GLN A 303 18.96 -7.46 24.52
N ALA A 304 19.87 -6.52 24.26
CA ALA A 304 19.88 -5.21 24.92
C ALA A 304 18.62 -4.36 24.62
N ILE A 305 18.03 -4.45 23.43
CA ILE A 305 16.73 -3.83 23.10
C ILE A 305 15.63 -4.44 23.98
N VAL A 306 15.58 -5.78 24.11
CA VAL A 306 14.61 -6.48 24.95
C VAL A 306 14.81 -6.15 26.44
N GLU A 307 16.06 -6.04 26.91
CA GLU A 307 16.36 -5.63 28.29
C GLU A 307 15.95 -4.18 28.57
N ALA A 308 16.15 -3.25 27.63
CA ALA A 308 15.67 -1.87 27.75
C ALA A 308 14.12 -1.78 27.80
N VAL A 309 13.44 -2.60 26.99
CA VAL A 309 11.97 -2.75 27.03
C VAL A 309 11.50 -3.29 28.40
N ILE A 310 12.15 -4.31 28.95
CA ILE A 310 11.80 -4.88 30.26
C ILE A 310 12.07 -3.88 31.39
N ALA A 311 13.24 -3.21 31.37
CA ALA A 311 13.68 -2.29 32.42
C ALA A 311 12.87 -0.99 32.46
N SER A 312 12.33 -0.54 31.32
CA SER A 312 11.55 0.71 31.23
C SER A 312 10.12 0.58 31.78
N GLY A 313 9.54 -0.62 31.80
CA GLY A 313 8.31 -0.92 32.52
C GLY A 313 7.02 -0.23 31.99
N PRO A 314 5.85 -0.50 32.62
CA PRO A 314 4.55 -0.15 32.06
C PRO A 314 4.29 1.37 31.93
N THR A 315 5.05 2.21 32.63
CA THR A 315 4.93 3.68 32.60
C THR A 315 5.62 4.34 31.39
N SER A 316 6.49 3.65 30.66
CA SER A 316 7.41 4.26 29.69
C SER A 316 6.86 4.37 28.26
N GLY A 317 5.53 4.42 28.12
CA GLY A 317 4.84 4.50 26.83
C GLY A 317 4.60 3.13 26.14
N LEU A 318 4.99 2.01 26.76
CA LEU A 318 4.83 0.66 26.16
C LEU A 318 3.36 0.33 25.81
N HIS A 319 2.40 0.83 26.60
CA HIS A 319 0.97 0.64 26.34
C HIS A 319 0.44 1.57 25.24
N SER A 320 0.87 2.83 25.17
CA SER A 320 0.53 3.75 24.08
C SER A 320 1.13 3.32 22.74
N ALA A 321 2.33 2.72 22.78
CA ALA A 321 3.00 2.12 21.62
C ALA A 321 2.43 0.76 21.19
N GLN A 322 1.36 0.27 21.84
CA GLN A 322 0.68 -1.00 21.52
C GLN A 322 1.64 -2.20 21.40
N MET A 323 2.70 -2.23 22.20
CA MET A 323 3.79 -3.19 22.01
C MET A 323 3.32 -4.64 22.22
N CYS A 324 3.52 -5.50 21.22
CA CYS A 324 3.12 -6.90 21.23
C CYS A 324 4.20 -7.82 20.66
N LEU A 325 4.28 -9.04 21.19
CA LEU A 325 5.14 -10.11 20.69
C LEU A 325 4.25 -11.18 20.05
N SER A 326 4.52 -11.49 18.79
CA SER A 326 3.78 -12.51 18.02
C SER A 326 4.24 -13.94 18.32
N GLU A 327 3.43 -14.94 17.95
CA GLU A 327 3.77 -16.37 18.09
C GLU A 327 5.04 -16.75 17.29
N ASP A 328 5.34 -16.03 16.21
CA ASP A 328 6.55 -16.18 15.40
C ASP A 328 7.78 -15.43 16.00
N ASN A 329 7.67 -14.92 17.24
CA ASN A 329 8.67 -14.13 17.98
C ASN A 329 9.05 -12.76 17.38
N PHE A 330 8.27 -12.20 16.45
CA PHE A 330 8.42 -10.80 16.03
C PHE A 330 7.81 -9.86 17.08
N LEU A 331 8.57 -8.85 17.50
CA LEU A 331 8.16 -7.77 18.40
C LEU A 331 7.76 -6.54 17.57
N SER A 332 6.50 -6.09 17.68
CA SER A 332 5.96 -4.92 16.98
C SER A 332 5.43 -3.87 17.96
N PHE A 333 5.67 -2.59 17.64
CA PHE A 333 5.26 -1.42 18.43
C PHE A 333 5.25 -0.15 17.55
N ASP A 334 4.49 0.86 17.95
CA ASP A 334 4.59 2.21 17.39
C ASP A 334 5.78 2.97 18.00
N LEU A 335 6.80 3.23 17.17
CA LEU A 335 8.00 3.98 17.55
C LEU A 335 7.68 5.43 17.97
N CYS A 336 6.63 6.04 17.40
CA CYS A 336 6.23 7.42 17.68
C CYS A 336 5.49 7.58 19.02
N ALA A 337 5.07 6.48 19.66
CA ALA A 337 4.34 6.47 20.93
C ALA A 337 5.17 5.92 22.11
N LEU A 338 6.47 5.64 21.90
CA LEU A 338 7.44 5.36 22.96
C LEU A 338 7.85 6.64 23.70
N SER A 339 8.30 6.51 24.94
CA SER A 339 8.94 7.62 25.65
C SER A 339 10.32 7.96 25.09
N ALA A 340 10.68 9.26 25.08
CA ALA A 340 11.97 9.76 24.62
C ALA A 340 13.18 9.05 25.28
N SER A 341 13.06 8.68 26.56
CA SER A 341 14.12 7.94 27.26
C SER A 341 14.38 6.54 26.67
N LEU A 342 13.34 5.87 26.16
CA LEU A 342 13.46 4.55 25.55
C LEU A 342 13.94 4.67 24.10
N ILE A 343 13.50 5.70 23.38
CA ILE A 343 14.00 6.07 22.05
C ILE A 343 15.52 6.27 22.09
N SER A 344 16.05 7.12 23.00
CA SER A 344 17.49 7.34 23.12
C SER A 344 18.29 6.10 23.56
N GLN A 345 17.70 5.20 24.35
CA GLN A 345 18.32 3.90 24.65
C GLN A 345 18.44 3.03 23.39
N PHE A 346 17.40 2.95 22.56
CA PHE A 346 17.45 2.23 21.29
C PHE A 346 18.45 2.85 20.32
N GLU A 347 18.54 4.19 20.26
CA GLU A 347 19.55 4.89 19.46
C GLU A 347 20.98 4.53 19.88
N GLU A 348 21.27 4.48 21.18
CA GLU A 348 22.58 4.10 21.70
C GLU A 348 22.91 2.65 21.32
N ILE A 349 22.03 1.70 21.66
CA ILE A 349 22.21 0.26 21.39
C ILE A 349 22.44 0.00 19.89
N CYS A 350 21.65 0.64 19.03
CA CYS A 350 21.81 0.51 17.58
C CYS A 350 23.08 1.19 17.04
N SER A 351 23.67 2.15 17.76
CA SER A 351 24.82 2.96 17.30
C SER A 351 26.17 2.56 17.90
N ARG A 352 26.20 1.63 18.87
CA ARG A 352 27.44 0.98 19.34
C ARG A 352 28.21 0.39 18.14
N LYS A 353 29.54 0.37 18.19
CA LYS A 353 30.36 -0.37 17.22
C LYS A 353 30.56 -1.81 17.70
N VAL A 354 30.70 -2.73 16.74
CA VAL A 354 31.24 -4.09 16.99
C VAL A 354 32.75 -3.97 17.10
#